data_AF-A0A7R9JBZ5-F1
#
_entry.id   AF-A0A7R9JBZ5-F1
#
_cell.length_a   1.000
_cell.length_b   1.000
_cell.length_c   1.000
_cell.angle_alpha   90.00
_cell.angle_beta   90.00
_cell.angle_gamma   90.00
#
_symmetry.space_group_name_H-M   'P 1'
#
loop_
_entity.id
_entity.type
_entity.pdbx_description
1 polymer ?
#
loop_
_entity_poly.entity_id
_entity_poly.type
_entity_poly.pdbx_seq_one_letter_code
_entity_poly.pdbx_strand_id
1 'polypeptide(L)'
;MKGLALHGHEVVVITTDPMRDSSVKNYTEFDVSFTYKMYNEKFNFASSRDNKVSNEKLFEIFLDFGNDLCEGILSHPPVNNLISLNNTEEHFDIVFLEWLLTPCVYAFAHRFSAPMIGIASFLGFGVGRDSVGSPNLPAYSPEVFLSYSDHMSFLERVHSVWFLLWQKYHFYYTVLPWGSAHSTKHALPDDQLYLPQSSSLRSSSGPAR
;
A
#
# COMPACT_ATOMS: atom_id res chain seq x y z
N MET A 1 -12.05 -6.59 12.43
CA MET A 1 -11.05 -6.73 13.51
C MET A 1 -11.67 -7.11 14.87
N LYS A 2 -12.65 -6.37 15.43
CA LYS A 2 -13.31 -6.72 16.72
C LYS A 2 -13.74 -8.21 16.84
N GLY A 3 -14.29 -8.77 15.76
CA GLY A 3 -14.68 -10.19 15.74
C GLY A 3 -13.52 -11.14 16.06
N LEU A 4 -12.30 -10.88 15.58
CA LEU A 4 -11.13 -11.73 15.86
C LEU A 4 -10.76 -11.69 17.35
N ALA A 5 -10.74 -10.50 17.94
CA ALA A 5 -10.46 -10.32 19.37
C ALA A 5 -11.48 -11.07 20.24
N LEU A 6 -12.77 -11.01 19.88
CA LEU A 6 -13.83 -11.75 20.58
C LEU A 6 -13.71 -13.27 20.45
N HIS A 7 -13.02 -13.77 19.43
CA HIS A 7 -12.72 -15.20 19.26
C HIS A 7 -11.38 -15.60 19.89
N GLY A 8 -10.77 -14.74 20.70
CA GLY A 8 -9.58 -15.04 21.49
C GLY A 8 -8.24 -14.71 20.81
N HIS A 9 -8.25 -14.12 19.62
CA HIS A 9 -7.03 -13.64 18.97
C HIS A 9 -6.53 -12.33 19.61
N GLU A 10 -5.22 -12.15 19.63
CA GLU A 10 -4.61 -10.85 19.93
C GLU A 10 -4.51 -10.03 18.66
N VAL A 11 -5.03 -8.80 18.72
CA VAL A 11 -5.20 -7.96 17.53
C VAL A 11 -4.64 -6.57 17.81
N VAL A 12 -3.63 -6.19 17.04
CA VAL A 12 -3.10 -4.82 16.99
C VAL A 12 -3.59 -4.17 15.71
N VAL A 13 -4.23 -3.01 15.83
CA VAL A 13 -4.81 -2.27 14.69
C VAL A 13 -4.22 -0.87 14.62
N ILE A 14 -3.60 -0.54 13.49
CA ILE A 14 -3.21 0.83 13.15
C ILE A 14 -4.36 1.43 12.34
N THR A 15 -5.04 2.44 12.88
CA THR A 15 -6.30 2.96 12.29
C THR A 15 -6.47 4.45 12.48
N THR A 16 -7.09 5.09 11.49
CA THR A 16 -7.53 6.50 11.56
C THR A 16 -8.79 6.68 12.40
N ASP A 17 -9.54 5.61 12.61
CA ASP A 17 -10.85 5.63 13.26
C ASP A 17 -10.87 4.58 14.39
N PRO A 18 -10.21 4.87 15.52
CA PRO A 18 -10.18 3.94 16.65
C PRO A 18 -11.57 3.79 17.25
N MET A 19 -11.92 2.54 17.58
CA MET A 19 -13.21 2.22 18.19
C MET A 19 -13.28 2.69 19.64
N ARG A 20 -12.13 2.78 20.33
CA ARG A 20 -12.00 3.23 21.73
C ARG A 20 -12.92 2.48 22.71
N ASP A 21 -13.16 1.21 22.42
CA ASP A 21 -13.98 0.32 23.25
C ASP A 21 -13.10 -0.48 24.20
N SER A 22 -12.98 0.00 25.44
CA SER A 22 -12.16 -0.65 26.47
C SER A 22 -12.74 -1.98 26.98
N SER A 23 -13.94 -2.38 26.55
CA SER A 23 -14.54 -3.67 26.92
C SER A 23 -13.96 -4.85 26.12
N VAL A 24 -13.33 -4.57 24.98
CA VAL A 24 -12.74 -5.62 24.12
C VAL A 24 -11.35 -5.97 24.63
N LYS A 25 -11.21 -7.19 25.17
CA LYS A 25 -9.90 -7.73 25.57
C LYS A 25 -9.06 -8.09 24.34
N ASN A 26 -7.73 -8.12 24.51
CA ASN A 26 -6.75 -8.51 23.48
C ASN A 26 -6.83 -7.66 22.20
N TYR A 27 -7.21 -6.39 22.34
CA TYR A 27 -7.42 -5.47 21.23
C TYR A 27 -6.70 -4.14 21.49
N THR A 28 -5.63 -3.90 20.76
CA THR A 28 -4.78 -2.72 20.87
C THR A 28 -4.94 -1.86 19.63
N GLU A 29 -5.20 -0.56 19.80
CA GLU A 29 -5.36 0.39 18.70
C GLU A 29 -4.28 1.47 18.73
N PHE A 30 -3.63 1.69 17.59
CA PHE A 30 -2.76 2.83 17.34
C PHE A 30 -3.51 3.84 16.48
N ASP A 31 -3.89 4.95 17.12
CA ASP A 31 -4.57 6.07 16.49
C ASP A 31 -3.62 6.83 15.55
N VAL A 32 -3.90 6.78 14.26
CA VAL A 32 -3.20 7.55 13.21
C VAL A 32 -4.13 8.57 12.54
N SER A 33 -5.16 9.05 13.25
CA SER A 33 -6.14 10.04 12.74
C SER A 33 -5.51 11.36 12.28
N PHE A 34 -4.28 11.68 12.70
CA PHE A 34 -3.52 12.82 12.18
C PHE A 34 -3.34 12.78 10.66
N THR A 35 -3.39 11.59 10.06
CA THR A 35 -3.28 11.41 8.61
C THR A 35 -4.47 12.00 7.85
N TYR A 36 -5.63 12.21 8.49
CA TYR A 36 -6.73 12.98 7.87
C TYR A 36 -6.34 14.43 7.59
N LYS A 37 -5.57 15.05 8.48
CA LYS A 37 -5.03 16.39 8.26
C LYS A 37 -4.05 16.37 7.08
N MET A 38 -3.15 15.38 7.05
CA MET A 38 -2.22 15.21 5.94
C MET A 38 -2.94 15.03 4.61
N TYR A 39 -3.99 14.21 4.56
CA TYR A 39 -4.84 14.04 3.38
C TYR A 39 -5.43 15.38 2.94
N ASN A 40 -6.08 16.11 3.84
CA ASN A 40 -6.72 17.38 3.48
C ASN A 40 -5.73 18.45 3.02
N GLU A 41 -4.52 18.49 3.58
CA GLU A 41 -3.50 19.49 3.26
C GLU A 41 -2.65 19.12 2.04
N LYS A 42 -2.39 17.83 1.82
CA LYS A 42 -1.43 17.35 0.82
C LYS A 42 -2.06 16.61 -0.35
N PHE A 43 -3.19 15.93 -0.15
CA PHE A 43 -3.87 15.16 -1.19
C PHE A 43 -5.37 15.09 -0.95
N ASN A 44 -6.08 16.16 -1.34
CA ASN A 44 -7.55 16.13 -1.36
C ASN A 44 -8.01 15.84 -2.79
N PHE A 45 -8.46 14.60 -3.04
CA PHE A 45 -8.86 14.18 -4.39
C PHE A 45 -10.03 15.03 -4.93
N ALA A 46 -11.06 15.26 -4.12
CA ALA A 46 -12.23 16.04 -4.52
C ALA A 46 -11.85 17.49 -4.89
N SER A 47 -11.08 18.17 -4.03
CA SER A 47 -10.65 19.54 -4.31
C SER A 47 -9.73 19.61 -5.53
N SER A 48 -8.87 18.62 -5.72
CA SER A 48 -7.99 18.57 -6.90
C SER A 48 -8.78 18.43 -8.19
N ARG A 49 -9.88 17.66 -8.16
CA ARG A 49 -10.81 17.53 -9.29
C ARG A 49 -11.58 18.82 -9.54
N ASP A 50 -12.10 19.47 -8.50
CA ASP A 50 -12.81 20.75 -8.61
C ASP A 50 -11.89 21.85 -9.18
N ASN A 51 -10.62 21.85 -8.79
CA ASN A 51 -9.59 22.76 -9.27
C ASN A 51 -9.01 22.38 -10.65
N LYS A 52 -9.52 21.32 -11.29
CA LYS A 52 -9.09 20.85 -12.62
C LYS A 52 -7.58 20.56 -12.71
N VAL A 53 -7.01 20.03 -11.64
CA VAL A 53 -5.63 19.50 -11.67
C VAL A 53 -5.55 18.42 -12.76
N SER A 54 -4.50 18.44 -13.58
CA SER A 54 -4.32 17.43 -14.63
C SER A 54 -4.18 16.03 -14.03
N ASN A 55 -4.55 14.99 -14.77
CA ASN A 55 -4.53 13.62 -14.28
C ASN A 55 -3.10 13.18 -13.92
N GLU A 56 -2.12 13.60 -14.71
CA GLU A 56 -0.70 13.37 -14.47
C GLU A 56 -0.26 14.05 -13.17
N LYS A 57 -0.64 15.32 -12.97
CA LYS A 57 -0.25 16.04 -11.76
C LYS A 57 -0.95 15.48 -10.51
N LEU A 58 -2.20 15.07 -10.65
CA LEU A 58 -2.96 14.43 -9.58
C LEU A 58 -2.32 13.10 -9.18
N PHE A 59 -1.83 12.32 -10.15
CA PHE A 59 -1.09 11.09 -9.88
C PHE A 59 0.25 11.36 -9.18
N GLU A 60 1.01 12.38 -9.60
CA GLU A 60 2.24 12.77 -8.89
C GLU A 60 1.97 13.15 -7.43
N ILE A 61 0.96 14.01 -7.18
CA ILE A 61 0.58 14.41 -5.81
C ILE A 61 0.13 13.18 -5.00
N PHE A 62 -0.58 12.24 -5.63
CA PHE A 62 -0.98 10.98 -5.01
C PHE A 62 0.23 10.15 -4.56
N LEU A 63 1.25 10.02 -5.40
CA LEU A 63 2.49 9.30 -5.07
C LEU A 63 3.28 10.00 -3.94
N ASP A 64 3.43 11.32 -4.02
CA ASP A 64 4.12 12.11 -3.00
C ASP A 64 3.40 12.01 -1.65
N PHE A 65 2.08 12.06 -1.65
CA PHE A 65 1.28 11.86 -0.45
C PHE A 65 1.42 10.46 0.12
N GLY A 66 1.51 9.42 -0.72
CA GLY A 66 1.83 8.07 -0.26
C GLY A 66 3.14 8.05 0.53
N ASN A 67 4.20 8.62 -0.01
CA ASN A 67 5.50 8.71 0.67
C ASN A 67 5.42 9.47 2.00
N ASP A 68 4.76 10.62 2.02
CA ASP A 68 4.53 11.39 3.24
C ASP A 68 3.73 10.60 4.29
N LEU A 69 2.68 9.89 3.86
CA LEU A 69 1.84 9.07 4.71
C LEU A 69 2.65 7.93 5.33
N CYS A 70 3.52 7.28 4.56
CA CYS A 70 4.47 6.28 5.04
C CYS A 70 5.35 6.84 6.16
N GLU A 71 6.05 7.94 5.90
CA GLU A 71 6.96 8.55 6.86
C GLU A 71 6.21 8.95 8.14
N GLY A 72 5.01 9.54 7.99
CA GLY A 72 4.15 9.92 9.11
C GLY A 72 3.75 8.73 9.98
N ILE A 73 3.30 7.63 9.37
CA ILE A 73 2.88 6.42 10.10
C ILE A 73 4.08 5.72 10.74
N LEU A 74 5.19 5.51 10.03
CA LEU A 74 6.38 4.83 10.56
C LEU A 74 7.11 5.63 11.65
N SER A 75 7.00 6.96 11.61
CA SER A 75 7.53 7.86 12.64
C SER A 75 6.60 8.03 13.83
N HIS A 76 5.35 7.55 13.75
CA HIS A 76 4.40 7.66 14.85
C HIS A 76 4.89 6.80 16.03
N PRO A 77 5.11 7.35 17.24
CA PRO A 77 5.83 6.66 18.31
C PRO A 77 5.37 5.23 18.64
N PRO A 78 4.06 4.94 18.81
CA PRO A 78 3.63 3.56 19.09
C PRO A 78 3.88 2.61 17.91
N VAL A 79 3.74 3.09 16.67
CA VAL A 79 4.03 2.29 15.46
C VAL A 79 5.53 2.05 15.35
N ASN A 80 6.34 3.08 15.55
CA ASN A 80 7.80 3.00 15.50
C ASN A 80 8.34 2.00 16.53
N ASN A 81 7.83 2.06 17.76
CA ASN A 81 8.21 1.12 18.82
C ASN A 81 7.83 -0.32 18.47
N LEU A 82 6.64 -0.54 17.89
CA LEU A 82 6.18 -1.86 17.45
C LEU A 82 7.10 -2.46 16.38
N ILE A 83 7.50 -1.67 15.39
CA ILE A 83 8.30 -2.16 14.26
C ILE A 83 9.81 -2.10 14.51
N SER A 84 10.28 -1.45 15.57
CA SER A 84 11.71 -1.29 15.86
C SER A 84 12.41 -2.65 15.96
N LEU A 85 13.62 -2.80 15.40
CA LEU A 85 14.38 -4.06 15.51
C LEU A 85 14.72 -4.46 16.93
N ASN A 86 14.75 -3.49 17.84
CA ASN A 86 15.01 -3.72 19.26
C ASN A 86 13.82 -4.38 19.97
N ASN A 87 12.63 -4.34 19.37
CA ASN A 87 11.44 -4.97 19.92
C ASN A 87 11.33 -6.44 19.48
N THR A 88 12.06 -7.33 20.13
CA THR A 88 12.03 -8.77 19.81
C THR A 88 10.91 -9.54 20.52
N GLU A 89 10.08 -8.87 21.33
CA GLU A 89 9.04 -9.52 22.13
C GLU A 89 7.74 -9.71 21.34
N GLU A 90 7.48 -8.82 20.38
CA GLU A 90 6.26 -8.82 19.58
C GLU A 90 6.36 -9.77 18.38
N HIS A 91 5.41 -10.69 18.28
CA HIS A 91 5.29 -11.66 17.20
C HIS A 91 3.87 -11.68 16.65
N PHE A 92 3.72 -11.82 15.33
CA PHE A 92 2.43 -11.88 14.67
C PHE A 92 2.37 -13.09 13.74
N ASP A 93 1.26 -13.83 13.78
CA ASP A 93 1.01 -14.96 12.88
C ASP A 93 0.56 -14.50 11.48
N ILE A 94 0.02 -13.29 11.39
CA ILE A 94 -0.54 -12.74 10.14
C ILE A 94 -0.55 -11.20 10.18
N VAL A 95 -0.30 -10.58 9.02
CA VAL A 95 -0.37 -9.12 8.85
C VAL A 95 -1.43 -8.78 7.81
N PHE A 96 -2.42 -7.99 8.21
CA PHE A 96 -3.38 -7.37 7.29
C PHE A 96 -2.97 -5.93 7.02
N LEU A 97 -3.07 -5.48 5.78
CA LEU A 97 -2.77 -4.10 5.42
C LEU A 97 -3.68 -3.58 4.32
N GLU A 98 -3.84 -2.25 4.28
CA GLU A 98 -4.45 -1.58 3.14
C GLU A 98 -3.43 -1.49 2.01
N TRP A 99 -3.75 -2.13 0.90
CA TRP A 99 -2.93 -2.22 -0.27
C TRP A 99 -3.33 -1.15 -1.28
N LEU A 100 -2.83 0.07 -1.05
CA LEU A 100 -3.21 1.20 -1.89
C LEU A 100 -2.07 2.19 -2.18
N LEU A 101 -1.71 2.97 -1.15
CA LEU A 101 -0.97 4.22 -1.29
C LEU A 101 0.54 4.07 -1.03
N THR A 102 0.93 3.02 -0.32
CA THR A 102 2.13 3.07 0.50
C THR A 102 2.88 1.74 0.45
N PRO A 103 4.03 1.66 -0.24
CA PRO A 103 4.82 0.44 -0.26
C PRO A 103 5.33 0.05 1.14
N CYS A 104 5.59 1.03 2.01
CA CYS A 104 6.19 0.81 3.33
C CYS A 104 5.44 -0.18 4.23
N VAL A 105 4.14 -0.39 4.03
CA VAL A 105 3.38 -1.35 4.84
C VAL A 105 3.82 -2.80 4.58
N TYR A 106 4.46 -3.10 3.45
CA TYR A 106 5.04 -4.44 3.23
C TYR A 106 6.21 -4.71 4.16
N ALA A 107 6.87 -3.68 4.68
CA ALA A 107 7.96 -3.85 5.63
C ALA A 107 7.52 -4.52 6.95
N PHE A 108 6.23 -4.43 7.30
CA PHE A 108 5.67 -5.15 8.44
C PHE A 108 5.74 -6.66 8.23
N ALA A 109 5.47 -7.16 7.01
CA ALA A 109 5.54 -8.58 6.71
C ALA A 109 6.96 -9.13 6.88
N HIS A 110 7.97 -8.39 6.41
CA HIS A 110 9.38 -8.74 6.59
C HIS A 110 9.80 -8.65 8.05
N ARG A 111 9.42 -7.56 8.73
CA ARG A 111 9.77 -7.32 10.14
C ARG A 111 9.29 -8.42 11.07
N PHE A 112 8.08 -8.94 10.85
CA PHE A 112 7.50 -9.99 11.68
C PHE A 112 7.67 -11.39 11.09
N SER A 113 8.25 -11.51 9.89
CA SER A 113 8.40 -12.78 9.17
C SER A 113 7.07 -13.54 9.04
N ALA A 114 5.98 -12.80 8.84
CA ALA A 114 4.61 -13.30 8.85
C ALA A 114 3.96 -13.19 7.47
N PRO A 115 3.05 -14.11 7.10
CA PRO A 115 2.28 -14.00 5.88
C PRO A 115 1.43 -12.73 5.88
N MET A 116 1.38 -12.08 4.71
CA MET A 116 0.73 -10.79 4.51
C MET A 116 -0.51 -10.93 3.64
N ILE A 117 -1.61 -10.32 4.08
CA ILE A 117 -2.85 -10.20 3.31
C ILE A 117 -3.10 -8.73 3.02
N GLY A 118 -3.00 -8.35 1.74
CA GLY A 118 -3.41 -7.04 1.25
C GLY A 118 -4.92 -6.96 1.07
N ILE A 119 -5.53 -5.94 1.66
CA ILE A 119 -6.93 -5.57 1.49
C ILE A 119 -6.94 -4.29 0.67
N ALA A 120 -7.73 -4.21 -0.39
CA ALA A 120 -7.85 -3.00 -1.18
C ALA A 120 -9.31 -2.53 -1.18
N SER A 121 -9.51 -1.27 -0.80
CA SER A 121 -10.82 -0.63 -0.79
C SER A 121 -11.37 -0.36 -2.20
N PHE A 122 -10.49 -0.32 -3.21
CA PHE A 122 -10.86 -0.27 -4.61
C PHE A 122 -9.88 -1.06 -5.47
N LEU A 123 -10.33 -1.51 -6.64
CA LEU A 123 -9.48 -2.19 -7.63
C LEU A 123 -8.31 -1.27 -7.97
N GLY A 124 -7.13 -1.69 -7.52
CA GLY A 124 -5.93 -0.85 -7.50
C GLY A 124 -5.54 -0.31 -8.87
N PHE A 125 -4.67 0.69 -8.82
CA PHE A 125 -3.99 1.26 -9.99
C PHE A 125 -3.34 0.16 -10.83
N GLY A 126 -3.01 0.49 -12.07
CA GLY A 126 -2.57 -0.51 -13.01
C GLY A 126 -1.42 -1.43 -12.57
N VAL A 127 -0.51 -0.95 -11.72
CA VAL A 127 0.56 -1.78 -11.13
C VAL A 127 0.03 -2.74 -10.06
N GLY A 128 -0.96 -2.32 -9.30
CA GLY A 128 -1.63 -3.20 -8.35
C GLY A 128 -2.26 -4.37 -9.10
N ARG A 129 -3.07 -4.09 -10.12
CA ARG A 129 -3.72 -5.15 -10.91
C ARG A 129 -2.74 -6.21 -11.43
N ASP A 130 -1.56 -5.80 -11.87
CA ASP A 130 -0.52 -6.74 -12.32
C ASP A 130 -0.07 -7.70 -11.21
N SER A 131 0.04 -7.26 -9.95
CA SER A 131 0.56 -8.09 -8.85
C SER A 131 -0.38 -9.24 -8.46
N VAL A 132 -1.68 -9.06 -8.66
CA VAL A 132 -2.72 -10.07 -8.43
C VAL A 132 -3.08 -10.85 -9.70
N GLY A 133 -2.34 -10.64 -10.79
CA GLY A 133 -2.58 -11.28 -12.07
C GLY A 133 -3.86 -10.81 -12.78
N SER A 134 -4.41 -9.65 -12.40
CA SER A 134 -5.57 -9.06 -13.04
C SER A 134 -5.16 -8.40 -14.37
N PRO A 135 -5.74 -8.80 -15.52
CA PRO A 135 -5.41 -8.21 -16.80
C PRO A 135 -5.65 -6.70 -16.79
N ASN A 136 -4.65 -5.93 -17.19
CA ASN A 136 -4.78 -4.50 -17.37
C ASN A 136 -4.91 -4.15 -18.87
N LEU A 137 -6.11 -3.73 -19.27
CA LEU A 137 -6.47 -3.39 -20.65
C LEU A 137 -6.84 -1.90 -20.74
N PRO A 138 -5.86 -0.99 -20.73
CA PRO A 138 -6.10 0.46 -20.67
C PRO A 138 -6.85 1.00 -21.90
N ALA A 139 -6.83 0.27 -23.02
CA ALA A 139 -7.58 0.63 -24.22
C ALA A 139 -9.09 0.27 -24.15
N TYR A 140 -9.52 -0.42 -23.09
CA TYR A 140 -10.91 -0.82 -22.85
C TYR A 140 -11.42 -0.29 -21.50
N SER A 141 -10.60 -0.40 -20.45
CA SER A 141 -10.88 0.08 -19.10
C SER A 141 -9.81 1.14 -18.76
N PRO A 142 -10.14 2.43 -18.78
CA PRO A 142 -9.18 3.48 -18.43
C PRO A 142 -8.76 3.39 -16.96
N GLU A 143 -7.59 3.93 -16.64
CA GLU A 143 -7.12 4.06 -15.26
C GLU A 143 -7.99 5.04 -14.47
N VAL A 144 -8.14 4.86 -13.15
CA VAL A 144 -9.08 5.63 -12.30
C VAL A 144 -8.89 7.15 -12.33
N PHE A 145 -7.68 7.61 -12.64
CA PHE A 145 -7.40 9.05 -12.79
C PHE A 145 -7.86 9.60 -14.14
N LEU A 146 -7.91 8.76 -15.17
CA LEU A 146 -8.40 9.15 -16.48
C LEU A 146 -9.92 9.15 -16.44
N SER A 147 -10.52 10.33 -16.54
CA SER A 147 -11.99 10.51 -16.50
C SER A 147 -12.66 10.11 -17.82
N TYR A 148 -12.24 8.97 -18.36
CA TYR A 148 -12.79 8.39 -19.58
C TYR A 148 -13.87 7.35 -19.21
N SER A 149 -14.81 7.15 -20.13
CA SER A 149 -15.81 6.10 -20.01
C SER A 149 -15.36 4.81 -20.72
N ASP A 150 -16.15 3.75 -20.65
CA ASP A 150 -15.94 2.52 -21.43
C ASP A 150 -16.02 2.76 -22.96
N HIS A 151 -16.52 3.94 -23.37
CA HIS A 151 -16.55 4.39 -24.76
C HIS A 151 -15.47 5.43 -25.03
N MET A 152 -14.25 4.95 -25.29
CA MET A 152 -13.10 5.79 -25.69
C MET A 152 -12.92 5.83 -27.21
N SER A 153 -12.66 7.03 -27.72
CA SER A 153 -12.10 7.28 -29.04
C SER A 153 -10.68 6.71 -29.18
N PHE A 154 -10.19 6.61 -30.42
CA PHE A 154 -8.84 6.10 -30.66
C PHE A 154 -7.76 6.85 -29.88
N LEU A 155 -7.81 8.19 -29.85
CA LEU A 155 -6.82 9.00 -29.15
C LEU A 155 -6.89 8.84 -27.63
N GLU A 156 -8.09 8.70 -27.05
CA GLU A 156 -8.27 8.45 -25.61
C GLU A 156 -7.72 7.08 -25.22
N ARG A 157 -7.85 6.06 -26.09
CA ARG A 157 -7.22 4.74 -25.88
C ARG A 157 -5.70 4.84 -25.91
N VAL A 158 -5.14 5.59 -26.86
CA VAL A 158 -3.69 5.81 -26.96
C VAL A 158 -3.19 6.54 -25.71
N HIS A 159 -3.89 7.59 -25.26
CA HIS A 159 -3.54 8.29 -24.02
C HIS A 159 -3.65 7.39 -22.80
N SER A 160 -4.67 6.53 -22.73
CA SER A 160 -4.82 5.58 -21.62
C SER A 160 -3.69 4.57 -21.55
N VAL A 161 -3.26 4.03 -22.70
CA VAL A 161 -2.09 3.14 -22.77
C VAL A 161 -0.83 3.88 -22.35
N TRP A 162 -0.62 5.10 -22.87
CA TRP A 162 0.52 5.93 -22.49
C TRP A 162 0.57 6.21 -20.99
N PHE A 163 -0.56 6.63 -20.42
CA PHE A 163 -0.68 6.95 -19.00
C PHE A 163 -0.39 5.74 -18.13
N LEU A 164 -0.86 4.54 -18.49
CA LEU A 164 -0.50 3.31 -17.77
C LEU A 164 1.01 3.07 -17.79
N LEU A 165 1.65 3.18 -18.96
CA LEU A 165 3.11 2.99 -19.08
C LEU A 165 3.87 4.02 -18.24
N TRP A 166 3.41 5.26 -18.27
CA TRP A 166 3.96 6.36 -17.47
C TRP A 166 3.80 6.10 -15.96
N GLN A 167 2.63 5.63 -15.50
CA GLN A 167 2.41 5.22 -14.11
C GLN A 167 3.33 4.07 -13.69
N LYS A 168 3.46 3.03 -14.52
CA LYS A 168 4.37 1.91 -14.26
C LYS A 168 5.81 2.40 -14.13
N TYR A 169 6.24 3.28 -15.04
CA TYR A 169 7.57 3.88 -14.97
C TYR A 169 7.78 4.61 -13.63
N HIS A 170 6.89 5.53 -13.24
CA HIS A 170 7.02 6.24 -11.96
C HIS A 170 6.98 5.31 -10.76
N PHE A 171 6.16 4.26 -10.80
CA PHE A 171 6.13 3.28 -9.71
C PHE A 171 7.46 2.54 -9.57
N TYR A 172 7.96 1.92 -10.64
CA TYR A 172 9.18 1.11 -10.59
C TYR A 172 10.46 1.92 -10.39
N TYR A 173 10.53 3.15 -10.91
CA TYR A 173 11.75 3.97 -10.90
C TYR A 173 11.74 5.10 -9.87
N THR A 174 10.60 5.44 -9.27
CA THR A 174 10.52 6.50 -8.24
C THR A 174 9.98 5.96 -6.92
N VAL A 175 8.82 5.31 -6.93
CA VAL A 175 8.13 4.88 -5.71
C VAL A 175 8.82 3.69 -5.03
N LEU A 176 9.13 2.63 -5.78
CA LEU A 176 9.80 1.45 -5.21
C LEU A 176 11.20 1.75 -4.67
N PRO A 177 12.07 2.49 -5.39
CA PRO A 177 13.38 2.86 -4.85
C PRO A 177 13.27 3.76 -3.62
N TRP A 178 12.32 4.70 -3.60
CA TRP A 178 12.07 5.55 -2.42
C TRP A 178 11.67 4.71 -1.21
N GLY A 179 10.73 3.78 -1.39
CA GLY A 179 10.24 2.89 -0.34
C GLY A 179 11.35 2.01 0.22
N SER A 180 12.21 1.48 -0.65
CA SER A 180 13.37 0.65 -0.26
C SER A 180 14.40 1.46 0.55
N ALA A 181 14.68 2.71 0.17
CA ALA A 181 15.63 3.56 0.89
C ALA A 181 15.12 4.01 2.27
N HIS A 182 13.81 4.24 2.40
CA HIS A 182 13.21 4.69 3.67
C HIS A 182 12.89 3.55 4.63
N SER A 183 12.68 2.32 4.16
CA SER A 183 12.58 1.15 5.04
C SER A 183 13.86 0.98 5.87
N THR A 184 15.04 1.15 5.26
CA THR A 184 16.34 1.05 5.94
C THR A 184 16.49 2.08 7.07
N LYS A 185 15.94 3.30 6.89
CA LYS A 185 15.97 4.37 7.91
C LYS A 185 15.20 3.98 9.18
N HIS A 186 14.08 3.27 9.04
CA HIS A 186 13.30 2.75 10.16
C HIS A 186 13.79 1.37 10.63
N ALA A 187 15.02 1.01 10.27
CA ALA A 187 15.67 -0.25 10.62
C ALA A 187 14.92 -1.49 10.11
N LEU A 188 14.18 -1.39 9.01
CA LEU A 188 13.55 -2.56 8.39
C LEU A 188 14.58 -3.26 7.49
N PRO A 189 14.53 -4.61 7.36
CA PRO A 189 15.46 -5.36 6.52
C PRO A 189 15.52 -4.82 5.08
N ASP A 190 16.74 -4.75 4.51
CA ASP A 190 17.06 -4.08 3.23
C ASP A 190 16.76 -4.96 1.99
N ASP A 191 16.22 -6.15 2.20
CA ASP A 191 15.97 -7.15 1.16
C ASP A 191 14.80 -6.73 0.27
N GLN A 192 15.13 -6.45 -1.01
CA GLN A 192 14.27 -6.32 -2.21
C GLN A 192 12.75 -6.45 -1.97
N LEU A 193 12.18 -5.57 -1.14
CA LEU A 193 10.82 -5.65 -0.61
C LEU A 193 9.72 -5.60 -1.69
N TYR A 194 10.11 -5.33 -2.93
CA TYR A 194 9.21 -4.90 -3.99
C TYR A 194 9.53 -5.45 -5.38
N LEU A 195 10.59 -6.25 -5.53
CA LEU A 195 10.86 -6.89 -6.81
C LEU A 195 10.11 -8.22 -6.87
N PRO A 196 9.36 -8.49 -7.95
CA PRO A 196 8.76 -9.81 -8.11
C PRO A 196 9.88 -10.84 -8.07
N GLN A 197 9.83 -11.75 -7.09
CA GLN A 197 10.66 -12.95 -7.05
C GLN A 197 10.28 -13.85 -8.22
N SER A 198 10.70 -13.49 -9.42
CA SER A 198 10.47 -14.27 -10.64
C SER A 198 11.41 -15.50 -10.73
N SER A 199 12.07 -15.87 -9.63
CA SER A 199 13.03 -16.99 -9.60
C SER A 199 12.67 -18.15 -8.67
N SER A 200 11.64 -18.06 -7.81
CA SER A 200 11.31 -19.16 -6.88
C SER A 200 10.27 -20.17 -7.39
N LEU A 201 9.73 -20.00 -8.61
CA LEU A 201 8.87 -20.99 -9.26
C LEU A 201 9.62 -21.95 -10.21
N ARG A 202 10.96 -22.06 -10.11
CA ARG A 202 11.72 -23.13 -10.78
C ARG A 202 12.10 -24.24 -9.80
N SER A 203 11.46 -25.38 -10.03
CA SER A 203 11.81 -26.76 -9.63
C SER A 203 11.86 -27.09 -8.13
N SER A 204 10.69 -27.43 -7.58
CA SER A 204 10.58 -28.55 -6.63
C SER A 204 10.10 -29.82 -7.37
N SER A 205 10.79 -30.20 -8.44
CA SER A 205 10.74 -31.59 -8.92
C SER A 205 11.74 -32.39 -8.10
N GLY A 206 11.30 -32.86 -6.92
CA GLY A 206 12.04 -33.90 -6.20
C GLY A 206 12.09 -35.18 -7.04
N PRO A 207 13.22 -35.92 -7.05
CA PRO A 207 13.28 -37.17 -7.78
C PRO A 207 12.38 -38.19 -7.07
N ALA A 208 11.43 -38.75 -7.83
CA ALA A 208 10.78 -39.98 -7.43
C ALA A 208 11.83 -41.09 -7.36
N ARG A 209 12.14 -41.56 -6.16
CA ARG A 209 12.66 -42.90 -5.84
C ARG A 209 12.39 -43.23 -4.38
#